data_AF-A0A348TVH1-F1
#
_entry.id   AF-A0A348TVH1-F1
#
_cell.length_a   1.000
_cell.length_b   1.000
_cell.length_c   1.000
_cell.angle_alpha   90.00
_cell.angle_beta   90.00
_cell.angle_gamma   90.00
#
_symmetry.space_group_name_H-M   'P 1'
#
loop_
_entity.id
_entity.type
_entity.pdbx_description
1 polymer ?
#
loop_
_entity_poly.entity_id
_entity_poly.type
_entity_poly.pdbx_seq_one_letter_code
_entity_poly.pdbx_strand_id
1 'polypeptide(L)'
;PIVAGAAACLWSTVPNATAQEVIKALEISASHYYQHNPRIGYGIPNIDFARQYLSAVVDGELPEIVVYPNPFPDYITLFLPDGESLPIHLELRDLYQRTVATATLESKRYKALWAPGETIAAGTYFLYIERGGRMQVLRVTKLL
;
A
#
# COMPACT_ATOMS: atom_id res chain seq x y z
N PRO A 1 14.52 -7.94 19.30
CA PRO A 1 13.71 -9.18 19.32
C PRO A 1 12.42 -9.07 18.49
N ILE A 2 11.65 -7.97 18.60
CA ILE A 2 10.35 -7.82 17.90
C ILE A 2 10.50 -7.93 16.38
N VAL A 3 11.41 -7.15 15.79
CA VAL A 3 11.66 -7.19 14.33
C VAL A 3 12.19 -8.55 13.88
N ALA A 4 13.01 -9.22 14.69
CA ALA A 4 13.50 -10.55 14.36
C ALA A 4 12.36 -11.59 14.33
N GLY A 5 11.42 -11.52 15.27
CA GLY A 5 10.21 -12.36 15.27
C GLY A 5 9.31 -12.05 14.07
N ALA A 6 9.07 -10.77 13.78
CA ALA A 6 8.29 -10.36 12.61
C ALA A 6 8.94 -10.81 11.29
N ALA A 7 10.28 -10.72 11.19
CA ALA A 7 11.05 -11.20 10.04
C ALA A 7 10.96 -12.73 9.90
N ALA A 8 11.04 -13.48 11.00
CA ALA A 8 10.86 -14.93 10.97
C ALA A 8 9.45 -15.33 10.52
N CYS A 9 8.41 -14.66 11.04
CA CYS A 9 7.03 -14.88 10.60
C CYS A 9 6.85 -14.52 9.13
N LEU A 10 7.36 -13.37 8.67
CA LEU A 10 7.33 -12.99 7.26
C LEU A 10 8.00 -14.04 6.38
N TRP A 11 9.20 -14.50 6.76
CA TRP A 11 9.93 -15.51 6.00
C TRP A 11 9.17 -16.84 5.96
N SER A 12 8.49 -17.22 7.04
CA SER A 12 7.67 -18.44 7.04
C SER A 12 6.49 -18.42 6.06
N THR A 13 6.04 -17.22 5.64
CA THR A 13 4.95 -17.10 4.64
C THR A 13 5.43 -17.33 3.21
N VAL A 14 6.73 -17.16 2.94
CA VAL A 14 7.34 -17.33 1.60
C VAL A 14 8.61 -18.17 1.76
N PRO A 15 8.50 -19.52 1.87
CA PRO A 15 9.62 -20.38 2.25
C PRO A 15 10.78 -20.39 1.25
N ASN A 16 10.51 -20.05 -0.01
CA ASN A 16 11.52 -19.99 -1.08
C ASN A 16 12.34 -18.70 -1.04
N ALA A 17 11.94 -17.72 -0.21
CA ALA A 17 12.66 -16.46 -0.10
C ALA A 17 14.05 -16.66 0.49
N THR A 18 15.00 -15.86 0.02
CA THR A 18 16.31 -15.69 0.62
C THR A 18 16.26 -14.68 1.77
N ALA A 19 17.25 -14.75 2.66
CA ALA A 19 17.39 -13.77 3.75
C ALA A 19 17.41 -12.32 3.23
N GLN A 20 18.05 -12.11 2.08
CA GLN A 20 18.19 -10.78 1.48
C GLN A 20 16.86 -10.26 0.93
N GLU A 21 16.02 -11.12 0.35
CA GLU A 21 14.69 -10.72 -0.11
C GLU A 21 13.78 -10.35 1.06
N VAL A 22 13.85 -11.08 2.16
CA VAL A 22 13.11 -10.75 3.40
C VAL A 22 13.56 -9.40 3.96
N ILE A 23 14.87 -9.16 4.06
CA ILE A 23 15.42 -7.86 4.49
C ILE A 23 14.92 -6.76 3.55
N LYS A 24 14.97 -7.00 2.24
CA LYS A 24 14.57 -6.00 1.25
C LYS A 24 13.08 -5.67 1.32
N ALA A 25 12.24 -6.68 1.50
CA ALA A 25 10.81 -6.50 1.70
C ALA A 25 10.52 -5.63 2.92
N LEU A 26 11.22 -5.88 4.04
CA LEU A 26 11.10 -5.08 5.26
C LEU A 26 11.54 -3.62 5.03
N GLU A 27 12.66 -3.38 4.34
CA GLU A 27 13.12 -2.03 4.01
C GLU A 27 12.10 -1.27 3.15
N ILE A 28 11.65 -1.85 2.04
CA ILE A 28 10.73 -1.21 1.09
C ILE A 28 9.40 -0.88 1.78
N SER A 29 8.94 -1.78 2.66
CA SER A 29 7.70 -1.60 3.41
C SER A 29 7.74 -0.48 4.45
N ALA A 30 8.93 0.01 4.79
CA ALA A 30 9.08 0.86 5.94
C ALA A 30 8.60 2.30 5.70
N SER A 31 8.19 2.95 6.79
CA SER A 31 7.56 4.28 6.75
C SER A 31 8.43 5.34 6.04
N HIS A 32 9.75 5.30 6.25
CA HIS A 32 10.74 6.24 5.74
C HIS A 32 11.60 5.66 4.60
N TYR A 33 11.14 4.64 3.87
CA TYR A 33 11.91 4.06 2.75
C TYR A 33 12.45 5.12 1.76
N TYR A 34 11.64 6.09 1.40
CA TYR A 34 12.01 7.19 0.48
C TYR A 34 12.63 8.42 1.17
N GLN A 35 12.68 8.45 2.49
CA GLN A 35 13.13 9.60 3.28
C GLN A 35 14.11 9.12 4.36
N HIS A 36 15.29 8.65 3.93
CA HIS A 36 16.28 8.09 4.84
C HIS A 36 16.58 9.07 5.98
N ASN A 37 16.43 8.60 7.22
CA ASN A 37 16.69 9.39 8.41
C ASN A 37 17.80 8.71 9.22
N PRO A 38 18.94 9.37 9.46
CA PRO A 38 20.07 8.73 10.14
C PRO A 38 19.77 8.31 11.59
N ARG A 39 18.72 8.83 12.22
CA ARG A 39 18.30 8.44 13.59
C ARG A 39 17.41 7.20 13.62
N ILE A 40 16.60 6.96 12.59
CA ILE A 40 15.57 5.90 12.58
C ILE A 40 15.66 4.99 11.35
N GLY A 41 16.67 5.17 10.49
CA GLY A 41 16.87 4.44 9.25
C GLY A 41 15.68 4.59 8.30
N TYR A 42 15.15 3.46 7.83
CA TYR A 42 13.94 3.39 7.01
C TYR A 42 12.64 3.46 7.81
N GLY A 43 12.71 3.56 9.14
CA GLY A 43 11.54 3.65 10.01
C GLY A 43 10.90 2.30 10.33
N ILE A 44 9.58 2.28 10.47
CA ILE A 44 8.82 1.11 10.94
C ILE A 44 8.33 0.31 9.73
N PRO A 45 8.72 -0.98 9.58
CA PRO A 45 8.24 -1.86 8.52
C PRO A 45 6.73 -2.10 8.60
N ASN A 46 6.05 -2.09 7.45
CA ASN A 46 4.69 -2.60 7.31
C ASN A 46 4.74 -4.08 6.90
N ILE A 47 4.49 -4.99 7.84
CA ILE A 47 4.66 -6.43 7.60
C ILE A 47 3.68 -6.98 6.55
N ASP A 48 2.46 -6.44 6.46
CA ASP A 48 1.52 -6.90 5.44
C ASP A 48 1.96 -6.47 4.04
N PHE A 49 2.42 -5.23 3.87
CA PHE A 49 3.03 -4.82 2.61
C PHE A 49 4.31 -5.63 2.29
N ALA A 50 5.16 -5.88 3.29
CA ALA A 50 6.36 -6.68 3.10
C ALA A 50 6.03 -8.10 2.61
N ARG A 51 4.98 -8.72 3.15
CA ARG A 51 4.48 -10.04 2.71
C ARG A 51 4.04 -10.01 1.26
N GLN A 52 3.24 -9.03 0.87
CA GLN A 52 2.73 -8.91 -0.50
C GLN A 52 3.85 -8.63 -1.50
N TYR A 53 4.79 -7.76 -1.15
CA TYR A 53 6.00 -7.52 -1.95
C TYR A 53 6.84 -8.79 -2.10
N LEU A 54 7.09 -9.50 -0.99
CA LEU A 54 7.93 -10.69 -0.99
C LEU A 54 7.33 -11.81 -1.84
N SER A 55 6.02 -12.03 -1.71
CA SER A 55 5.28 -13.05 -2.49
C SER A 55 5.28 -12.71 -3.99
N ALA A 56 5.15 -11.41 -4.34
CA ALA A 56 5.24 -10.96 -5.72
C ALA A 56 6.63 -11.21 -6.34
N VAL A 57 7.69 -10.95 -5.58
CA VAL A 57 9.07 -11.11 -6.06
C VAL A 57 9.48 -12.57 -6.19
N VAL A 58 9.11 -13.40 -5.21
CA VAL A 58 9.60 -14.79 -5.12
C VAL A 58 8.70 -15.77 -5.85
N ASP A 59 7.39 -15.67 -5.66
CA ASP A 59 6.42 -16.64 -6.18
C ASP A 59 5.70 -16.11 -7.44
N GLY A 60 5.96 -14.87 -7.85
CA GLY A 60 5.30 -14.25 -9.00
C GLY A 60 3.81 -13.99 -8.76
N GLU A 61 3.37 -13.96 -7.49
CA GLU A 61 1.99 -13.66 -7.15
C GLU A 61 1.63 -12.25 -7.59
N LEU A 62 0.36 -12.05 -7.96
CA LEU A 62 -0.16 -10.76 -8.37
C LEU A 62 -0.54 -9.97 -7.11
N PRO A 63 0.25 -8.96 -6.70
CA PRO A 63 0.06 -8.42 -5.38
C PRO A 63 -1.07 -7.41 -5.36
N GLU A 64 -1.86 -7.45 -4.30
CA GLU A 64 -2.93 -6.47 -4.07
C GLU A 64 -2.33 -5.10 -3.69
N ILE A 65 -2.99 -4.03 -4.11
CA ILE A 65 -2.63 -2.68 -3.67
C ILE A 65 -3.14 -2.50 -2.25
N VAL A 66 -2.25 -2.11 -1.34
CA VAL A 66 -2.60 -1.83 0.06
C VAL A 66 -2.89 -0.35 0.22
N VAL A 67 -3.95 -0.01 0.93
CA VAL A 67 -4.33 1.39 1.22
C VAL A 67 -4.24 1.70 2.71
N TYR A 68 -3.65 2.84 3.03
CA TYR A 68 -3.47 3.31 4.41
C TYR A 68 -3.40 4.84 4.47
N PRO A 69 -3.86 5.50 5.55
CA PRO A 69 -4.58 4.91 6.66
C PRO A 69 -6.02 4.53 6.29
N ASN A 70 -6.58 3.57 7.03
CA ASN A 70 -8.00 3.25 6.98
C ASN A 70 -8.47 2.99 8.42
N PRO A 71 -9.27 3.88 9.04
CA PRO A 71 -9.89 5.07 8.45
C PRO A 71 -8.90 6.17 7.99
N PHE A 72 -9.23 6.90 6.91
CA PHE A 72 -8.39 7.96 6.36
C PHE A 72 -8.86 9.36 6.81
N PRO A 73 -7.95 10.30 7.10
CA PRO A 73 -8.31 11.69 7.37
C PRO A 73 -8.56 12.42 6.04
N ASP A 74 -7.50 12.95 5.43
CA ASP A 74 -7.58 13.70 4.17
C ASP A 74 -6.77 13.10 3.04
N TYR A 75 -6.01 12.04 3.33
CA TYR A 75 -5.17 11.37 2.37
C TYR A 75 -5.20 9.86 2.54
N ILE A 76 -5.00 9.18 1.42
CA ILE A 76 -4.81 7.74 1.31
C ILE A 76 -3.46 7.53 0.61
N THR A 77 -2.60 6.76 1.25
CA THR A 77 -1.38 6.22 0.66
C THR A 77 -1.71 4.85 0.08
N LEU A 78 -1.41 4.69 -1.21
CA LEU A 78 -1.43 3.43 -1.90
C LEU A 78 -0.01 2.86 -1.91
N PHE A 79 0.13 1.62 -1.48
CA PHE A 79 1.38 0.88 -1.59
C PHE A 79 1.30 -0.12 -2.74
N LEU A 80 2.31 -0.08 -3.60
CA LEU A 80 2.34 -0.77 -4.90
C LEU A 80 3.43 -1.84 -4.86
N PRO A 81 3.09 -3.13 -4.67
CA PRO A 81 4.11 -4.12 -4.33
C PRO A 81 4.94 -4.59 -5.54
N ASP A 82 4.42 -4.42 -6.76
CA ASP A 82 5.13 -4.72 -8.02
C ASP A 82 6.25 -3.70 -8.35
N GLY A 83 6.22 -2.51 -7.74
CA GLY A 83 7.20 -1.45 -8.01
C GLY A 83 7.14 -0.83 -9.40
N GLU A 84 6.14 -1.19 -10.21
CA GLU A 84 6.02 -0.74 -11.59
C GLU A 84 5.54 0.72 -11.64
N SER A 85 5.92 1.45 -12.70
CA SER A 85 5.50 2.84 -12.89
C SER A 85 4.31 2.92 -13.83
N LEU A 86 3.16 2.38 -13.42
CA LEU A 86 1.92 2.39 -14.20
C LEU A 86 0.95 3.49 -13.73
N PRO A 87 0.19 4.13 -14.64
CA PRO A 87 -0.90 5.03 -14.26
C PRO A 87 -1.91 4.32 -13.34
N ILE A 88 -2.40 5.05 -12.35
CA ILE A 88 -3.41 4.58 -11.39
C ILE A 88 -4.63 5.47 -11.51
N HIS A 89 -5.75 4.89 -11.94
CA HIS A 89 -7.05 5.55 -11.92
C HIS A 89 -7.73 5.21 -10.60
N LEU A 90 -8.17 6.24 -9.89
CA LEU A 90 -8.82 6.14 -8.60
C LEU A 90 -10.21 6.71 -8.69
N GLU A 91 -11.17 5.97 -8.13
CA GLU A 91 -12.53 6.42 -8.01
C GLU A 91 -13.07 6.06 -6.62
N LEU A 92 -13.52 7.06 -5.88
CA LEU A 92 -14.16 6.89 -4.59
C LEU A 92 -15.68 7.00 -4.76
N ARG A 93 -16.41 5.99 -4.30
CA ARG A 93 -17.87 5.92 -4.38
C ARG A 93 -18.51 5.78 -3.01
N ASP A 94 -19.66 6.43 -2.81
CA ASP A 94 -20.50 6.24 -1.62
C ASP A 94 -21.26 4.89 -1.66
N LEU A 95 -22.05 4.61 -0.61
CA LEU A 95 -22.89 3.40 -0.53
C LEU A 95 -23.99 3.32 -1.62
N TYR A 96 -24.30 4.44 -2.27
CA TYR A 96 -25.27 4.55 -3.36
C TYR A 96 -24.59 4.50 -4.73
N GLN A 97 -23.31 4.14 -4.80
CA GLN A 97 -22.47 4.12 -6.00
C GLN A 97 -22.28 5.50 -6.67
N ARG A 98 -22.54 6.59 -5.95
CA ARG A 98 -22.26 7.93 -6.45
C ARG A 98 -20.77 8.23 -6.31
N THR A 99 -20.15 8.64 -7.40
CA THR A 99 -18.75 9.05 -7.43
C THR A 99 -18.57 10.35 -6.65
N VAL A 100 -17.77 10.32 -5.58
CA VAL A 100 -17.48 11.49 -4.75
C VAL A 100 -16.15 12.13 -5.07
N ALA A 101 -15.19 11.35 -5.57
CA ALA A 101 -13.88 11.84 -6.00
C ALA A 101 -13.27 10.91 -7.05
N THR A 102 -12.51 11.50 -7.98
CA THR A 102 -11.73 10.77 -8.99
C THR A 102 -10.34 11.38 -9.11
N ALA A 103 -9.34 10.56 -9.40
CA ALA A 103 -8.02 11.03 -9.77
C ALA A 103 -7.32 10.06 -10.71
N THR A 104 -6.37 10.57 -11.48
CA THR A 104 -5.35 9.75 -12.14
C THR A 104 -4.00 10.15 -11.57
N LEU A 105 -3.29 9.18 -11.01
CA LEU A 105 -1.98 9.39 -10.42
C LEU A 105 -0.91 8.71 -11.26
N GLU A 106 0.24 9.38 -11.38
CA GLU A 106 1.47 8.71 -11.78
C GLU A 106 2.13 8.10 -10.53
N SER A 107 2.35 6.80 -10.54
CA SER A 107 2.95 6.12 -9.38
C SER A 107 4.45 6.38 -9.26
N LYS A 108 4.94 6.61 -8.04
CA LYS A 108 6.38 6.52 -7.73
C LYS A 108 6.69 5.12 -7.20
N ARG A 109 7.21 4.22 -8.05
CA ARG A 109 7.53 2.79 -7.77
C ARG A 109 6.60 2.10 -6.76
N TYR A 110 6.85 2.23 -5.45
CA TYR A 110 6.15 1.50 -4.38
C TYR A 110 5.09 2.31 -3.61
N LYS A 111 4.99 3.63 -3.82
CA LYS A 111 4.01 4.47 -3.11
C LYS A 111 3.37 5.52 -4.01
N ALA A 112 2.06 5.72 -3.85
CA ALA A 112 1.33 6.86 -4.38
C ALA A 112 0.51 7.50 -3.25
N LEU A 113 0.44 8.84 -3.23
CA LEU A 113 -0.34 9.58 -2.25
C LEU A 113 -1.52 10.22 -2.98
N TRP A 114 -2.72 9.99 -2.47
CA TRP A 114 -3.93 10.62 -2.96
C TRP A 114 -4.63 11.40 -1.85
N ALA A 115 -4.99 12.65 -2.12
CA ALA A 115 -5.89 13.43 -1.28
C ALA A 115 -7.19 13.66 -2.05
N PRO A 116 -8.27 12.91 -1.77
CA PRO A 116 -9.52 13.00 -2.54
C PRO A 116 -10.29 14.32 -2.28
N GLY A 117 -9.91 15.08 -1.25
CA GLY A 117 -10.44 16.41 -0.93
C GLY A 117 -10.95 16.55 0.50
N GLU A 118 -10.99 17.79 1.01
CA GLU A 118 -11.45 18.12 2.37
C GLU A 118 -12.99 18.09 2.53
N THR A 119 -13.75 18.16 1.42
CA THR A 119 -15.22 18.27 1.46
C THR A 119 -15.97 16.94 1.46
N ILE A 120 -15.26 15.82 1.59
CA ILE A 120 -15.88 14.49 1.66
C ILE A 120 -16.38 14.28 3.08
N ALA A 121 -17.66 14.00 3.25
CA ALA A 121 -18.23 13.74 4.56
C ALA A 121 -17.59 12.50 5.23
N ALA A 122 -17.55 12.48 6.56
CA ALA A 122 -17.24 11.26 7.29
C ALA A 122 -18.21 10.14 6.93
N GLY A 123 -17.69 8.94 6.68
CA GLY A 123 -18.52 7.80 6.26
C GLY A 123 -17.72 6.65 5.65
N THR A 124 -18.44 5.62 5.21
CA THR A 124 -17.88 4.46 4.52
C THR A 124 -18.02 4.62 3.01
N TYR A 125 -16.94 4.31 2.31
CA TYR A 125 -16.80 4.43 0.86
C TYR A 125 -16.18 3.17 0.26
N PHE A 126 -16.34 3.01 -1.04
CA PHE A 126 -15.62 2.04 -1.85
C PHE A 126 -14.62 2.76 -2.75
N LEU A 127 -13.36 2.40 -2.60
CA LEU A 127 -12.25 2.88 -3.42
C LEU A 127 -11.99 1.86 -4.53
N TYR A 128 -12.27 2.27 -5.75
CA TYR A 128 -11.93 1.55 -6.97
C TYR A 128 -10.55 2.01 -7.43
N ILE A 129 -9.67 1.05 -7.65
CA ILE A 129 -8.29 1.27 -8.06
C ILE A 129 -8.09 0.50 -9.35
N GLU A 130 -7.88 1.23 -10.45
CA GLU A 130 -7.55 0.64 -11.73
C GLU A 130 -6.10 0.93 -12.11
N ARG A 131 -5.32 -0.12 -12.39
CA ARG A 131 -3.91 -0.03 -12.74
C ARG A 131 -3.52 -1.21 -13.63
N GLY A 132 -2.88 -0.94 -14.77
CA GLY A 132 -2.41 -1.98 -15.69
C GLY A 132 -3.52 -2.91 -16.21
N GLY A 133 -4.73 -2.39 -16.42
CA GLY A 133 -5.90 -3.17 -16.84
C GLY A 133 -6.53 -4.04 -15.76
N ARG A 134 -6.11 -3.87 -14.49
CA ARG A 134 -6.70 -4.55 -13.33
C ARG A 134 -7.52 -3.59 -12.51
N MET A 135 -8.60 -4.09 -11.92
CA MET A 135 -9.45 -3.35 -11.00
C MET A 135 -9.45 -4.03 -9.63
N GLN A 136 -9.19 -3.25 -8.58
CA GLN A 136 -9.31 -3.66 -7.19
C GLN A 136 -10.29 -2.73 -6.48
N VAL A 137 -11.14 -3.28 -5.61
CA VAL A 137 -12.12 -2.51 -4.84
C VAL A 137 -11.88 -2.72 -3.37
N LEU A 138 -11.71 -1.62 -2.63
CA LEU A 138 -11.43 -1.64 -1.20
C LEU A 138 -12.46 -0.81 -0.45
N ARG A 139 -12.93 -1.31 0.69
CA ARG A 139 -13.75 -0.53 1.62
C ARG A 139 -12.84 0.39 2.44
N VAL A 140 -13.08 1.69 2.37
CA VAL A 140 -12.36 2.70 3.14
C VAL A 140 -13.34 3.55 3.95
N THR A 141 -12.91 4.06 5.09
CA THR A 141 -13.73 4.91 5.97
C THR A 141 -13.06 6.27 6.11
N LYS A 142 -13.78 7.38 5.85
CA LYS A 142 -13.28 8.73 6.15
C LYS A 142 -13.55 9.10 7.61
N LEU A 143 -12.53 9.61 8.29
CA LEU A 143 -12.65 10.30 9.58
C LEU A 143 -12.98 11.77 9.34
N LEU A 144 -13.96 12.28 10.08
CA LEU A 144 -14.39 13.68 10.21
C LEU A 144 -14.28 14.52 8.93
#